data_AF-A0A8D8KYF3-F1
#
_entry.id   AF-A0A8D8KYF3-F1
#
_cell.length_a   1.000
_cell.length_b   1.000
_cell.length_c   1.000
_cell.angle_alpha   90.00
_cell.angle_beta   90.00
_cell.angle_gamma   90.00
#
_symmetry.space_group_name_H-M   'P 1'
#
loop_
_entity.id
_entity.type
_entity.pdbx_description
1 polymer ?
#
loop_
_entity_poly.entity_id
_entity_poly.type
_entity_poly.pdbx_seq_one_letter_code
_entity_poly.pdbx_strand_id
1 'polypeptide(L)'
;MPSVISTLHTFDTVYSADSVEWCPHPPYQHLFVCGTYQLADGEESLTSGNSGTTTRKGRIMLFSYDPQHDSLAHKQTIDTPAILDQKWHPKTAQLAVVTASGELQLYAVREDTQQLSHVESLRI
;
A
#
# COMPACT_ATOMS: atom_id res chain seq x y z
N MET A 1 1.69 -34.16 -12.43
CA MET A 1 1.73 -33.12 -13.47
C MET A 1 2.24 -31.84 -12.83
N PRO A 2 3.19 -31.11 -13.42
CA PRO A 2 3.63 -29.83 -12.85
C PRO A 2 2.47 -28.84 -12.89
N SER A 3 2.23 -28.16 -11.78
CA SER A 3 1.25 -27.08 -11.68
C SER A 3 1.71 -25.93 -12.59
N VAL A 4 0.88 -25.54 -13.55
CA VAL A 4 1.14 -24.36 -14.39
C VAL A 4 0.68 -23.14 -13.62
N ILE A 5 1.60 -22.19 -13.40
CA ILE A 5 1.27 -20.87 -12.85
C ILE A 5 0.90 -19.98 -14.04
N SER A 6 -0.34 -19.46 -14.06
CA SER A 6 -0.81 -18.50 -15.05
C SER A 6 -0.99 -17.12 -14.42
N THR A 7 -0.43 -16.09 -15.04
CA THR A 7 -0.69 -14.70 -14.66
C THR A 7 -2.11 -14.31 -15.08
N LEU A 8 -2.93 -13.88 -14.14
CA LEU A 8 -4.28 -13.37 -14.40
C LEU A 8 -4.24 -11.87 -14.76
N HIS A 9 -3.50 -11.08 -13.98
CA HIS A 9 -3.40 -9.63 -14.14
C HIS A 9 -1.97 -9.15 -13.91
N THR A 10 -1.62 -8.03 -14.55
CA THR A 10 -0.36 -7.29 -14.34
C THR A 10 -0.70 -5.83 -14.08
N PHE A 11 -0.02 -5.22 -13.11
CA PHE A 11 -0.20 -3.81 -12.78
C PHE A 11 1.16 -3.17 -12.49
N ASP A 12 1.39 -1.95 -13.01
CA ASP A 12 2.59 -1.17 -12.73
C ASP A 12 2.37 -0.27 -11.50
N THR A 13 3.04 -0.58 -10.40
CA THR A 13 2.96 0.16 -9.13
C THR A 13 3.75 1.46 -9.14
N VAL A 14 4.54 1.74 -10.20
CA VAL A 14 5.45 2.89 -10.37
C VAL A 14 6.63 2.90 -9.40
N TYR A 15 6.39 2.60 -8.12
CA TYR A 15 7.40 2.37 -7.08
C TYR A 15 7.51 0.87 -6.79
N SER A 16 8.64 0.43 -6.25
CA SER A 16 8.82 -0.99 -5.90
C SER A 16 7.76 -1.44 -4.89
N ALA A 17 6.96 -2.43 -5.29
CA ALA A 17 6.01 -3.11 -4.40
C ALA A 17 6.77 -3.91 -3.35
N ASP A 18 6.38 -3.75 -2.08
CA ASP A 18 7.10 -4.33 -0.95
C ASP A 18 6.20 -5.18 -0.04
N SER A 19 4.92 -4.83 0.07
CA SER A 19 3.94 -5.59 0.85
C SER A 19 2.59 -5.70 0.14
N VAL A 20 1.91 -6.83 0.33
CA VAL A 20 0.53 -7.06 -0.14
C VAL A 20 -0.28 -7.70 0.99
N GLU A 21 -1.42 -7.13 1.35
CA GLU A 21 -2.25 -7.60 2.45
C GLU A 21 -3.75 -7.53 2.11
N TRP A 22 -4.43 -8.67 2.22
CA TRP A 22 -5.87 -8.80 2.00
C TRP A 22 -6.65 -8.43 3.26
N CYS A 23 -7.77 -7.73 3.10
CA CYS A 23 -8.65 -7.40 4.21
C CYS A 23 -9.36 -8.67 4.70
N PRO A 24 -9.22 -9.09 5.97
CA PRO A 24 -9.88 -10.30 6.47
C PRO A 24 -11.35 -10.06 6.86
N HIS A 25 -11.78 -8.80 6.97
CA HIS A 25 -13.08 -8.44 7.54
C HIS A 25 -14.20 -8.54 6.49
N PRO A 26 -15.27 -9.32 6.72
CA PRO A 26 -16.46 -9.28 5.86
C PRO A 26 -17.13 -7.88 5.86
N PRO A 27 -17.70 -7.41 4.73
CA PRO A 27 -17.73 -8.05 3.41
C PRO A 27 -16.52 -7.70 2.53
N TYR A 28 -15.46 -7.09 3.07
CA TYR A 28 -14.37 -6.47 2.31
C TYR A 28 -13.24 -7.42 1.89
N GLN A 29 -13.48 -8.74 1.88
CA GLN A 29 -12.45 -9.74 1.58
C GLN A 29 -11.95 -9.72 0.14
N HIS A 30 -12.67 -9.03 -0.75
CA HIS A 30 -12.24 -8.73 -2.11
C HIS A 30 -11.22 -7.59 -2.19
N LEU A 31 -11.04 -6.83 -1.10
CA LEU A 31 -10.09 -5.72 -1.03
C LEU A 31 -8.73 -6.18 -0.54
N PHE A 32 -7.68 -5.65 -1.16
CA PHE A 32 -6.32 -5.76 -0.66
C PHE A 32 -5.55 -4.46 -0.89
N VAL A 33 -4.49 -4.27 -0.11
CA VAL A 33 -3.56 -3.15 -0.28
C VAL A 33 -2.22 -3.65 -0.77
N CYS A 34 -1.57 -2.84 -1.61
CA CYS A 34 -0.16 -2.95 -1.96
C CYS A 34 0.57 -1.72 -1.40
N GLY A 35 1.55 -1.96 -0.52
CA GLY A 35 2.43 -0.94 0.01
C GLY A 35 3.70 -0.87 -0.83
N THR A 36 4.18 0.33 -1.12
CA THR A 36 5.41 0.53 -1.91
C THR A 36 6.52 1.22 -1.12
N TYR A 37 7.75 0.85 -1.46
CA TYR A 37 8.97 1.40 -0.89
C TYR A 37 9.96 1.75 -2.00
N GLN A 38 10.26 3.03 -2.18
CA GLN A 38 11.24 3.50 -3.15
C GLN A 38 12.27 4.40 -2.47
N LEU A 39 13.55 4.05 -2.64
CA LEU A 39 14.64 4.98 -2.40
C LEU A 39 14.69 5.95 -3.57
N ALA A 40 14.51 7.24 -3.29
CA ALA A 40 14.85 8.29 -4.24
C ALA A 40 16.31 8.66 -4.00
N ASP A 41 17.18 8.23 -4.92
CA ASP A 41 18.55 8.71 -4.96
C ASP A 41 18.51 10.21 -5.26
N GLY A 42 19.30 10.97 -4.51
CA GLY A 42 19.45 12.40 -4.72
C GLY A 42 20.21 12.65 -6.03
N GLU A 43 19.55 12.62 -7.18
CA GLU A 43 20.13 13.21 -8.40
C GLU A 43 20.45 14.72 -8.20
N GLU A 44 19.86 15.37 -7.19
CA GLU A 44 20.24 16.73 -6.75
C GLU A 44 21.36 16.77 -5.69
N SER A 45 21.87 15.65 -5.20
CA SER A 45 22.94 15.63 -4.18
C SER A 45 24.36 15.64 -4.76
N LEU A 46 24.52 15.59 -6.08
CA LEU A 46 25.84 15.69 -6.72
C LEU A 46 26.30 17.15 -6.93
N THR A 47 25.43 18.14 -6.74
CA THR A 47 25.73 19.56 -6.98
C THR A 47 25.85 20.40 -5.71
N SER A 48 25.43 19.89 -4.56
CA SER A 48 25.50 20.61 -3.28
C SER A 48 26.10 19.69 -2.23
N GLY A 49 27.28 20.06 -1.70
CA GLY A 49 28.09 19.27 -0.75
C GLY A 49 27.47 19.02 0.63
N ASN A 50 26.15 18.89 0.74
CA ASN A 50 25.47 18.33 1.89
C ASN A 50 25.36 16.81 1.70
N SER A 51 25.74 16.05 2.73
CA SER A 51 25.48 14.62 2.84
C SER A 51 23.99 14.36 2.57
N GLY A 52 23.67 13.86 1.37
CA GLY A 52 22.32 13.86 0.81
C GLY A 52 21.36 13.02 1.64
N THR A 53 20.26 13.62 2.07
CA THR A 53 19.20 12.90 2.77
C THR A 53 18.48 11.98 1.78
N THR A 54 18.71 10.67 1.86
CA THR A 54 17.96 9.68 1.07
C THR A 54 16.47 9.81 1.39
N THR A 55 15.67 10.19 0.40
CA THR A 55 14.22 10.32 0.57
C THR A 55 13.57 8.98 0.28
N ARG A 56 12.69 8.53 1.18
CA ARG A 56 11.97 7.26 1.06
C ARG A 56 10.53 7.54 0.67
N LYS A 57 10.20 7.32 -0.61
CA LYS A 57 8.87 7.56 -1.18
C LYS A 57 8.05 6.27 -1.17
N GLY A 58 6.74 6.37 -0.95
CA GLY A 58 5.84 5.24 -1.02
C GLY A 58 4.40 5.63 -1.29
N ARG A 59 3.58 4.59 -1.38
CA ARG A 59 2.15 4.66 -1.66
C ARG A 59 1.45 3.51 -0.96
N ILE A 60 0.24 3.79 -0.49
CA ILE A 60 -0.76 2.76 -0.22
C ILE A 60 -1.65 2.70 -1.47
N MET A 61 -1.71 1.54 -2.11
CA MET A 61 -2.56 1.30 -3.28
C MET A 61 -3.65 0.31 -2.92
N LEU A 62 -4.92 0.72 -2.96
CA LEU A 62 -6.07 -0.13 -2.67
C LEU A 62 -6.59 -0.76 -3.96
N PHE A 63 -6.77 -2.07 -3.94
CA PHE A 63 -7.30 -2.85 -5.04
C PHE A 63 -8.54 -3.63 -4.61
N SER A 64 -9.34 -4.02 -5.59
CA SER A 64 -10.46 -4.94 -5.48
C SER A 64 -10.29 -6.03 -6.54
N TYR A 65 -10.42 -7.29 -6.13
CA TYR A 65 -10.43 -8.41 -7.05
C TYR A 65 -11.76 -9.15 -7.00
N ASP A 66 -12.36 -9.37 -8.17
CA ASP A 66 -13.55 -10.20 -8.32
C ASP A 66 -13.16 -11.55 -8.96
N PRO A 67 -13.20 -12.65 -8.21
CA PRO A 67 -12.85 -13.98 -8.73
C PRO A 67 -13.92 -14.55 -9.67
N GLN A 68 -15.16 -14.05 -9.68
CA GLN A 68 -16.22 -14.55 -10.56
C GLN A 68 -16.02 -14.07 -12.00
N HIS A 69 -15.58 -12.82 -12.15
CA HIS A 69 -15.37 -12.18 -13.45
C HIS A 69 -13.88 -12.06 -13.82
N ASP A 70 -12.98 -12.60 -12.99
CA ASP A 70 -11.52 -12.45 -13.09
C ASP A 70 -11.12 -11.00 -13.39
N SER A 71 -11.52 -10.07 -12.52
CA SER A 71 -11.30 -8.65 -12.74
C SER A 71 -10.56 -7.99 -11.57
N LEU A 72 -9.48 -7.27 -11.91
CA LEU A 72 -8.71 -6.47 -10.97
C LEU A 72 -9.01 -4.98 -11.17
N ALA A 73 -9.51 -4.33 -10.11
CA ALA A 73 -9.77 -2.89 -10.10
C ALA A 73 -8.85 -2.17 -9.11
N HIS A 74 -8.09 -1.20 -9.60
CA HIS A 74 -7.37 -0.25 -8.75
C HIS A 74 -8.34 0.85 -8.29
N LYS A 75 -8.58 0.94 -6.97
CA LYS A 75 -9.61 1.82 -6.39
C LYS A 75 -9.06 3.16 -5.90
N GLN A 76 -7.84 3.17 -5.36
CA GLN A 76 -7.31 4.35 -4.68
C GLN A 76 -5.78 4.29 -4.56
N THR A 77 -5.12 5.44 -4.72
CA THR A 77 -3.73 5.65 -4.35
C THR A 77 -3.65 6.72 -3.27
N ILE A 78 -2.85 6.49 -2.24
CA ILE A 78 -2.51 7.47 -1.20
C ILE A 78 -0.99 7.61 -1.20
N ASP A 79 -0.48 8.78 -1.57
CA ASP A 79 0.95 9.08 -1.49
C ASP A 79 1.38 9.30 -0.03
N THR A 80 2.52 8.74 0.35
CA THR A 80 3.02 8.72 1.73
C THR A 80 4.55 8.53 1.71
N PRO A 81 5.28 8.78 2.81
CA PRO A 81 6.61 8.19 2.95
C PRO A 81 6.55 6.67 2.78
N ALA A 82 7.68 6.06 2.38
CA ALA A 82 7.77 4.63 2.08
C ALA A 82 7.10 3.76 3.15
N ILE A 83 6.35 2.73 2.74
CA ILE A 83 5.71 1.81 3.67
C ILE A 83 6.76 0.84 4.20
N LEU A 84 6.87 0.74 5.53
CA LEU A 84 7.73 -0.24 6.19
C LEU A 84 6.96 -1.54 6.46
N ASP A 85 5.73 -1.40 6.95
CA ASP A 85 4.81 -2.52 7.16
C ASP A 85 3.36 -2.00 7.13
N GLN A 86 2.42 -2.87 6.79
CA GLN A 86 0.99 -2.58 6.84
C GLN A 86 0.22 -3.83 7.22
N LYS A 87 -0.82 -3.68 8.03
CA LYS A 87 -1.59 -4.82 8.51
C LYS A 87 -3.03 -4.49 8.76
N TRP A 88 -3.92 -5.32 8.23
CA TRP A 88 -5.33 -5.24 8.55
C TRP A 88 -5.60 -5.73 9.98
N HIS A 89 -6.49 -5.04 10.68
CA HIS A 89 -7.00 -5.49 11.96
C HIS A 89 -7.86 -6.75 11.76
N PRO A 90 -7.74 -7.79 12.60
CA PRO A 90 -8.41 -9.07 12.38
C PRO A 90 -9.93 -9.03 12.57
N LYS A 91 -10.47 -8.00 13.23
CA LYS A 91 -11.90 -7.92 13.60
C LYS A 91 -12.63 -6.70 13.04
N THR A 92 -11.93 -5.77 12.40
CA THR A 92 -12.51 -4.53 11.87
C THR A 92 -11.91 -4.24 10.50
N ALA A 93 -12.60 -3.46 9.67
CA ALA A 93 -12.08 -3.01 8.38
C ALA A 93 -11.09 -1.84 8.52
N GLN A 94 -10.14 -1.97 9.45
CA GLN A 94 -9.10 -0.98 9.71
C GLN A 94 -7.74 -1.51 9.28
N LEU A 95 -6.93 -0.62 8.72
CA LEU A 95 -5.57 -0.88 8.27
C LEU A 95 -4.61 -0.03 9.10
N ALA A 96 -3.63 -0.67 9.72
CA ALA A 96 -2.50 -0.01 10.35
C ALA A 96 -1.34 0.03 9.36
N VAL A 97 -0.69 1.18 9.23
CA VAL A 97 0.42 1.39 8.29
C VAL A 97 1.54 2.10 9.02
N VAL A 98 2.75 1.56 8.95
CA VAL A 98 3.95 2.22 9.46
C VAL A 98 4.74 2.77 8.29
N THR A 99 5.04 4.07 8.35
CA THR A 99 5.75 4.78 7.29
C THR A 99 7.20 5.04 7.68
N ALA A 100 8.03 5.28 6.68
CA ALA A 100 9.45 5.56 6.84
C ALA A 100 9.76 6.95 7.43
N SER A 101 8.74 7.78 7.72
CA SER A 101 8.88 9.01 8.52
C SER A 101 8.80 8.75 10.04
N GLY A 102 8.56 7.51 10.47
CA GLY A 102 8.36 7.18 11.88
C GLY A 102 6.94 7.46 12.36
N GLU A 103 5.95 7.23 11.50
CA GLU A 103 4.54 7.40 11.84
C GLU A 103 3.79 6.09 11.67
N LEU A 104 3.00 5.73 12.68
CA LEU A 104 1.90 4.78 12.58
C LEU A 104 0.65 5.54 12.15
N GLN A 105 0.04 5.14 11.04
CA GLN A 105 -1.20 5.71 10.52
C GLN A 105 -2.29 4.64 10.52
N LEU A 106 -3.48 5.00 11.00
CA LEU A 106 -4.67 4.16 10.94
C LEU A 106 -5.61 4.65 9.85
N TYR A 107 -6.07 3.70 9.04
CA TYR A 107 -7.09 3.91 8.02
C TYR A 107 -8.29 3.01 8.27
N ALA A 108 -9.48 3.41 7.84
CA ALA A 108 -10.69 2.60 7.84
C ALA A 108 -11.34 2.60 6.45
N VAL A 109 -11.91 1.47 6.06
CA VAL A 109 -12.72 1.36 4.84
C VAL A 109 -14.04 2.10 5.05
N ARG A 110 -14.37 3.01 4.14
CA ARG A 110 -15.68 3.66 4.11
C ARG A 110 -16.72 2.73 3.47
N GLU A 111 -17.86 2.57 4.11
CA GLU A 111 -18.91 1.65 3.66
C GLU A 111 -19.52 2.04 2.31
N ASP A 112 -19.63 3.35 2.04
CA ASP A 112 -20.28 3.90 0.84
C ASP A 112 -19.43 3.77 -0.43
N THR A 113 -18.12 3.99 -0.29
CA THR A 113 -17.17 4.11 -1.41
C THR A 113 -16.22 2.93 -1.50
N GLN A 114 -16.10 2.16 -0.41
CA GLN A 114 -15.10 1.12 -0.22
C GLN A 114 -13.68 1.64 -0.46
N GLN A 115 -13.41 2.88 -0.06
CA GLN A 115 -12.10 3.50 -0.08
C GLN A 115 -11.55 3.63 1.35
N LEU A 116 -10.24 3.71 1.47
CA LEU A 116 -9.58 3.99 2.74
C LEU A 116 -9.75 5.47 3.10
N SER A 117 -10.04 5.69 4.37
CA SER A 117 -10.07 7.01 4.98
C SER A 117 -9.15 7.05 6.18
N HIS A 118 -8.32 8.09 6.25
CA HIS A 118 -7.44 8.31 7.38
C HIS A 118 -8.27 8.52 8.65
N VAL A 119 -7.87 7.88 9.74
CA VAL A 119 -8.52 7.94 11.06
C VAL A 119 -7.64 8.74 12.01
N GLU A 120 -6.39 8.33 12.20
CA GLU A 120 -5.44 8.97 13.11
C GLU A 120 -3.99 8.62 12.76
N SER A 121 -3.05 9.36 13.33
CA SER A 121 -1.61 9.10 13.23
C SER A 121 -0.93 9.27 14.58
N LEU A 122 0.06 8.41 14.85
CA LEU A 122 0.92 8.45 16.03
C LEU A 122 2.38 8.42 15.59
N ARG A 123 3.21 9.30 16.16
CA ARG A 123 4.66 9.25 15.96
C ARG A 123 5.27 8.17 16.85
N ILE A 124 6.12 7.33 16.27
CA ILE A 124 6.79 6.20 16.94
C ILE A 124 8.32 6.34 16.90
#